data_AF-A0A7Y8IWB4-F1
#
_entry.id   AF-A0A7Y8IWB4-F1
#
_cell.length_a   1.000
_cell.length_b   1.000
_cell.length_c   1.000
_cell.angle_alpha   90.00
_cell.angle_beta   90.00
_cell.angle_gamma   90.00
#
_symmetry.space_group_name_H-M   'P 1'
#
loop_
_entity.id
_entity.type
_entity.pdbx_description
1 polymer ?
#
loop_
_entity_poly.entity_id
_entity_poly.type
_entity_poly.pdbx_seq_one_letter_code
_entity_poly.pdbx_strand_id
1 'polypeptide(L)' 'MDSYLLRIYRRDEDNPRLLVGVVEEPGGNGKKAFTNLYELWEILNPAEMETTKVKKKNKRKTI' A
#
# COMPACT_ATOMS: atom_id res chain seq x y z
N MET A 1 -18.27 -4.89 2.35
CA MET A 1 -17.63 -4.93 1.02
C MET A 1 -17.15 -3.52 0.79
N ASP A 2 -15.85 -3.31 0.81
CA ASP A 2 -15.27 -1.98 0.78
C ASP A 2 -15.00 -1.60 -0.68
N SER A 3 -15.24 -0.34 -1.02
CA SER A 3 -15.06 0.18 -2.37
C SER A 3 -13.92 1.19 -2.38
N TYR A 4 -13.07 1.11 -3.40
CA TYR A 4 -11.93 2.00 -3.56
C TYR A 4 -11.82 2.47 -5.01
N LEU A 5 -11.47 3.74 -5.21
CA LEU A 5 -11.06 4.28 -6.50
C LEU A 5 -9.54 4.18 -6.62
N LEU A 6 -9.07 3.53 -7.68
CA LEU A 6 -7.66 3.38 -7.99
C LEU A 6 -7.29 4.24 -9.20
N ARG A 7 -6.27 5.09 -9.07
CA ARG A 7 -5.66 5.79 -10.20
C ARG A 7 -4.22 5.32 -10.36
N ILE A 8 -3.92 4.66 -11.46
CA ILE A 8 -2.57 4.20 -11.81
C ILE A 8 -1.98 5.21 -12.80
N TYR A 9 -0.86 5.81 -12.46
CA TYR A 9 -0.17 6.80 -13.29
C TYR A 9 0.97 6.19 -14.09
N ARG A 10 1.71 5.27 -13.48
CA ARG A 10 2.83 4.60 -14.13
C ARG A 10 2.78 3.12 -13.80
N ARG A 11 3.06 2.30 -14.80
CA ARG A 11 3.30 0.87 -14.67
C ARG A 11 4.55 0.56 -15.46
N ASP A 12 5.49 -0.13 -14.84
CA ASP A 12 6.66 -0.66 -15.50
C ASP A 12 6.27 -1.86 -16.37
N GLU A 13 6.74 -1.89 -17.61
CA GLU A 13 6.38 -2.91 -18.60
C GLU A 13 7.09 -4.24 -18.30
N ASP A 14 8.36 -4.18 -17.89
CA ASP A 14 9.19 -5.34 -17.57
C ASP A 14 8.89 -5.87 -16.16
N ASN A 15 8.47 -5.00 -15.25
CA ASN A 15 8.11 -5.36 -13.89
C ASN A 15 6.73 -4.84 -13.48
N PRO A 16 5.65 -5.59 -13.76
CA PRO A 16 4.28 -5.20 -13.44
C PRO A 16 3.99 -4.94 -11.94
N ARG A 17 4.88 -5.36 -11.03
CA ARG A 17 4.75 -5.07 -9.58
C ARG A 17 5.17 -3.64 -9.23
N LEU A 18 5.90 -2.96 -10.12
CA LEU A 18 6.22 -1.55 -10.01
C LEU A 18 5.13 -0.74 -10.68
N LEU A 19 4.14 -0.35 -9.89
CA LEU A 19 3.07 0.55 -10.30
C LEU A 19 2.95 1.71 -9.32
N VAL A 20 2.84 2.92 -9.85
CA VAL A 20 2.71 4.15 -9.08
C VAL A 20 1.30 4.70 -9.27
N GLY A 21 0.63 5.01 -8.17
CA GLY A 21 -0.75 5.47 -8.20
C GLY A 21 -1.24 6.00 -6.86
N VAL A 22 -2.56 6.24 -6.81
CA VAL A 22 -3.27 6.62 -5.59
C VAL A 22 -4.51 5.76 -5.38
N VAL A 23 -4.82 5.49 -4.12
CA VAL A 23 -6.07 4.91 -3.62
C VAL A 23 -6.89 6.01 -2.96
N GLU A 24 -8.19 6.02 -3.25
CA GLU A 24 -9.16 6.93 -2.65
C GLU A 24 -10.40 6.13 -2.20
N GLU A 25 -10.91 6.43 -1.02
CA GLU A 25 -12.18 5.89 -0.53
C GLU A 25 -13.33 6.77 -1.06
N PRO A 26 -14.36 6.21 -1.71
CA PRO A 26 -15.51 6.97 -2.15
C PRO A 26 -16.18 7.70 -0.99
N GLY A 27 -16.29 9.03 -1.08
CA GLY A 27 -16.85 9.87 -0.03
C GLY A 27 -15.90 10.15 1.15
N GLY A 28 -14.66 9.65 1.10
CA GLY A 28 -13.61 9.95 2.07
C GLY A 28 -12.80 11.20 1.69
N ASN A 29 -12.22 11.87 2.69
CA ASN A 29 -11.43 13.09 2.50
C ASN A 29 -9.93 12.83 2.22
N GLY A 30 -9.54 11.59 1.91
CA GLY A 30 -8.13 11.18 1.88
C GLY A 30 -7.73 10.38 0.65
N LYS A 31 -6.52 10.64 0.14
CA LYS A 31 -5.85 9.85 -0.89
C LYS A 31 -4.54 9.30 -0.35
N LYS A 32 -4.25 8.04 -0.61
CA LYS A 32 -2.98 7.40 -0.25
C LYS A 32 -2.23 7.02 -1.52
N ALA A 33 -0.99 7.49 -1.67
CA ALA A 33 -0.14 7.10 -2.78
C ALA A 33 0.50 5.72 -2.53
N PHE A 34 0.75 4.98 -3.60
CA PHE A 34 1.55 3.76 -3.60
C PHE A 34 2.54 3.79 -4.76
N THR A 35 3.66 3.11 -4.60
CA THR A 35 4.74 3.03 -5.61
C THR A 35 5.00 1.61 -6.12
N ASN A 36 4.35 0.62 -5.50
CA ASN A 36 4.42 -0.77 -5.88
C ASN A 36 3.17 -1.54 -5.39
N LEU A 37 3.01 -2.77 -5.88
CA LEU A 37 1.86 -3.63 -5.55
C LEU A 37 1.79 -3.99 -4.05
N TYR A 38 2.93 -4.08 -3.36
CA TYR A 38 2.95 -4.41 -1.93
C TYR A 38 2.41 -3.25 -1.10
N GLU A 39 2.85 -2.02 -1.37
CA GLU A 39 2.30 -0.81 -0.72
C GLU A 39 0.79 -0.68 -0.94
N LEU A 40 0.32 -0.98 -2.16
CA LEU A 40 -1.11 -1.02 -2.43
C LEU A 40 -1.82 -2.06 -1.55
N TRP A 41 -1.25 -3.27 -1.41
CA TRP A 41 -1.79 -4.30 -0.52
C TRP A 41 -1.83 -3.84 0.95
N GLU A 42 -0.78 -3.16 1.44
CA GLU A 42 -0.75 -2.66 2.82
C GLU A 42 -1.83 -1.59 3.08
N ILE A 43 -2.10 -0.75 2.07
CA ILE A 43 -3.14 0.28 2.14
C ILE A 43 -4.54 -0.34 2.21
N LEU A 44 -4.79 -1.38 1.40
CA LEU A 44 -6.10 -2.04 1.31
C LEU A 44 -6.36 -3.03 2.46
N ASN A 45 -5.30 -3.57 3.09
CA ASN A 45 -5.41 -4.58 4.15
C ASN A 45 -4.71 -4.14 5.45
N PRO A 46 -5.21 -3.10 6.15
CA PRO A 46 -4.58 -2.59 7.36
C PRO A 46 -4.57 -3.60 8.52
N ALA A 47 -5.53 -4.53 8.59
CA ALA A 47 -5.65 -5.50 9.67
C ALA A 47 -4.59 -6.64 9.62
N GLU A 48 -4.13 -7.04 8.43
CA GLU A 48 -3.07 -8.05 8.29
C GLU A 48 -1.70 -7.55 8.81
N MET A 49 -1.57 -6.22 8.97
CA MET A 49 -0.32 -5.56 9.34
C MET A 49 -0.06 -5.48 10.85
N GLU A 50 -1.07 -5.66 11.71
CA GLU A 50 -0.85 -5.65 13.17
C GLU A 50 0.07 -6.81 13.60
N THR A 51 0.04 -7.93 12.88
CA THR A 51 0.87 -9.10 13.15
C THR A 51 2.31 -8.98 12.61
N THR A 52 2.54 -8.14 11.58
CA THR A 52 3.86 -8.00 10.92
C THR A 52 4.64 -6.76 11.34
N LYS A 53 3.98 -5.68 11.81
CA LYS A 53 4.66 -4.50 12.38
C LYS A 53 5.46 -4.82 13.65
N VAL A 54 5.06 -5.85 14.42
CA VAL A 54 5.84 -6.37 15.56
C VAL A 54 7.22 -6.90 15.10
N LYS A 55 7.32 -7.49 13.91
CA LYS A 55 8.60 -8.04 13.40
C LYS A 55 9.55 -7.00 12.83
N LYS A 56 9.06 -5.92 12.20
CA LYS A 56 9.93 -4.85 11.64
C LYS A 56 10.51 -3.92 12.71
N LYS A 57 9.84 -3.69 13.86
CA LYS A 57 10.39 -2.88 14.97
C LYS A 57 11.57 -3.57 15.68
N ASN A 58 11.57 -4.91 15.77
CA ASN A 58 12.65 -5.63 16.46
C ASN A 58 13.98 -5.71 15.67
N LYS A 59 14.00 -5.42 14.36
CA LYS A 59 15.25 -5.41 13.56
C LYS A 59 16.06 -4.11 13.64
N ARG A 60 15.51 -3.04 14.24
CA ARG A 60 16.19 -1.73 14.34
C ARG A 60 16.85 -1.47 15.71
N LYS A 61 16.94 -2.48 16.58
CA LYS A 61 17.42 -2.34 17.97
C LYS A 61 18.67 -3.17 18.29
N THR A 62 19.57 -3.33 17.33
CA THR A 62 20.88 -3.97 17.55
C THR A 62 21.94 -3.28 16.70
N ILE A 63 22.44 -2.15 17.17
CA ILE A 63 23.83 -1.70 17.04
C ILE A 63 24.14 -0.88 18.30
#